data_AF-A0A2N5BLG1-F1
#
_entry.id   AF-A0A2N5BLG1-F1
#
_cell.length_a   1.000
_cell.length_b   1.000
_cell.length_c   1.000
_cell.angle_alpha   90.00
_cell.angle_beta   90.00
_cell.angle_gamma   90.00
#
_symmetry.space_group_name_H-M   'P 1'
#
loop_
_entity.id
_entity.type
_entity.pdbx_description
1 polymer ?
#
loop_
_entity_poly.entity_id
_entity_poly.type
_entity_poly.pdbx_seq_one_letter_code
_entity_poly.pdbx_strand_id
1 'polypeptide(L)' 'MPIQEVGLEQRLMEQLEREAERRGMTPEALAAEMIDRELASRTKPRNPRGTVAPFQRRA' A
#
# COMPACT_ATOMS: atom_id res chain seq x y z
N MET A 1 11.64 -6.01 -12.32
CA MET A 1 11.32 -6.59 -11.00
C MET A 1 10.95 -8.04 -11.19
N PRO A 2 11.46 -8.98 -10.37
CA PRO A 2 11.05 -10.39 -10.46
C PRO A 2 9.57 -10.53 -10.06
N ILE A 3 8.83 -11.37 -10.80
CA ILE A 3 7.46 -11.75 -10.45
C ILE A 3 7.56 -12.72 -9.27
N GLN A 4 6.92 -12.39 -8.15
CA GLN A 4 6.86 -13.22 -6.95
C GLN A 4 5.47 -13.82 -6.81
N GLU A 5 5.38 -15.13 -6.65
CA GLU A 5 4.13 -15.82 -6.34
C GLU A 5 3.88 -15.75 -4.84
N VAL A 6 2.87 -15.00 -4.44
CA VAL A 6 2.43 -14.89 -3.04
C VAL A 6 1.05 -15.52 -2.94
N GLY A 7 0.95 -16.65 -2.23
CA GLY A 7 -0.32 -17.32 -1.99
C GLY A 7 -1.14 -16.57 -0.93
N LEU A 8 -2.38 -16.20 -1.29
CA LEU A 8 -3.38 -15.75 -0.31
C LEU A 8 -4.13 -16.95 0.26
N GLU A 9 -4.58 -16.83 1.51
CA GLU A 9 -5.55 -17.78 2.05
C GLU A 9 -6.81 -17.78 1.18
N GLN A 10 -7.41 -18.95 0.99
CA GLN A 10 -8.51 -19.15 0.04
C GLN A 10 -9.69 -18.20 0.27
N ARG A 11 -10.05 -17.93 1.53
CA ARG A 11 -11.12 -16.97 1.88
C ARG A 11 -10.79 -15.54 1.47
N LEU A 12 -9.53 -15.13 1.57
CA LEU A 12 -9.10 -13.79 1.18
C LEU A 12 -9.07 -13.65 -0.34
N MET A 13 -8.69 -14.72 -1.05
CA MET A 13 -8.73 -14.76 -2.50
C MET A 13 -10.17 -14.62 -3.03
N GLU A 14 -11.12 -15.36 -2.46
CA GLU A 14 -12.55 -15.25 -2.81
C GLU A 14 -13.11 -13.83 -2.57
N GLN A 15 -12.67 -13.17 -1.50
CA GLN A 15 -13.08 -11.79 -1.22
C GLN A 15 -12.52 -10.81 -2.26
N LEU A 16 -11.25 -10.99 -2.65
CA LEU A 16 -10.61 -10.18 -3.67
C LEU A 16 -11.30 -10.33 -5.02
N GLU A 17 -11.62 -11.57 -5.43
CA GLU A 17 -12.34 -11.86 -6.68
C GLU A 17 -13.71 -11.19 -6.71
N ARG A 18 -14.52 -11.35 -5.66
CA ARG A 18 -15.84 -10.73 -5.58
C ARG A 18 -15.79 -9.20 -5.66
N GLU A 19 -14.80 -8.60 -5.02
CA GLU A 19 -14.65 -7.14 -5.05
C GLU A 19 -14.13 -6.65 -6.40
N ALA A 20 -13.26 -7.41 -7.05
CA ALA A 20 -12.79 -7.14 -8.41
C ALA A 20 -13.94 -7.21 -9.42
N GLU A 21 -14.78 -8.25 -9.34
CA GLU A 21 -15.99 -8.40 -10.16
C GLU A 21 -16.94 -7.21 -9.98
N ARG A 22 -17.22 -6.80 -8.74
CA ARG A 22 -18.07 -5.63 -8.45
C ARG A 22 -17.55 -4.34 -9.09
N ARG A 23 -16.24 -4.22 -9.24
CA ARG A 23 -15.56 -3.05 -9.82
C ARG A 23 -15.26 -3.20 -11.31
N GLY A 24 -15.58 -4.35 -11.91
CA GLY A 24 -15.26 -4.65 -13.31
C GLY A 24 -13.75 -4.73 -13.59
N MET A 25 -12.96 -5.17 -12.60
CA MET A 25 -11.51 -5.30 -12.68
C MET A 25 -11.09 -6.77 -12.54
N THR A 26 -9.86 -7.11 -12.92
CA THR A 26 -9.29 -8.42 -12.58
C THR A 26 -8.80 -8.42 -11.13
N PRO A 27 -8.75 -9.58 -10.45
CA PRO A 27 -8.22 -9.68 -9.09
C PRO A 27 -6.79 -9.13 -8.95
N GLU A 28 -5.94 -9.36 -9.95
CA GLU A 28 -4.56 -8.90 -9.99
C GLU A 28 -4.49 -7.37 -10.11
N ALA A 29 -5.32 -6.78 -10.97
CA ALA A 29 -5.39 -5.33 -11.14
C ALA A 29 -5.86 -4.65 -9.85
N LEU A 30 -6.88 -5.21 -9.19
CA LEU A 30 -7.37 -4.70 -7.91
C LEU A 30 -6.30 -4.83 -6.82
N ALA A 31 -5.60 -5.96 -6.75
CA ALA A 31 -4.51 -6.16 -5.79
C ALA A 31 -3.38 -5.14 -5.99
N ALA A 32 -2.98 -4.88 -7.24
CA ALA A 32 -1.98 -3.87 -7.56
C ALA A 32 -2.42 -2.47 -7.11
N GLU A 33 -3.66 -2.07 -7.40
CA GLU A 33 -4.20 -0.78 -6.97
C GLU A 33 -4.21 -0.63 -5.44
N MET A 34 -4.61 -1.69 -4.73
CA MET A 34 -4.63 -1.70 -3.26
C MET A 34 -3.22 -1.55 -2.67
N ILE A 35 -2.22 -2.22 -3.25
CA ILE A 35 -0.83 -2.09 -2.84
C ILE A 35 -0.32 -0.67 -3.09
N ASP A 36 -0.56 -0.11 -4.27
CA ASP A 36 -0.14 1.26 -4.61
C ASP A 36 -0.75 2.30 -3.66
N ARG A 37 -2.02 2.12 -3.31
CA ARG A 37 -2.71 2.99 -2.35
C ARG A 37 -2.10 2.90 -0.95
N GLU A 38 -1.79 1.70 -0.49
CA GLU A 38 -1.16 1.50 0.82
C GLU A 38 0.28 2.05 0.85
N LEU A 39 1.04 1.83 -0.23
CA LEU A 39 2.38 2.41 -0.40
C LEU A 39 2.32 3.93 -0.36
N ALA A 40 1.39 4.55 -1.09
CA ALA A 40 1.20 5.99 -1.06
C ALA A 40 0.82 6.47 0.35
N SER A 41 -0.07 5.77 1.05
CA SER A 41 -0.48 6.10 2.43
C SER A 41 0.70 6.06 3.43
N ARG A 42 1.61 5.09 3.27
CA ARG A 42 2.78 4.90 4.13
C ARG A 42 3.93 5.83 3.80
N THR A 43 4.15 6.12 2.53
CA THR A 43 5.30 6.91 2.05
C THR A 43 5.00 8.39 1.92
N LYS A 44 3.72 8.79 1.91
CA LYS A 44 3.33 10.21 1.85
C LYS A 44 3.98 10.96 3.02
N PRO A 45 4.75 12.04 2.75
CA PRO A 45 5.32 12.87 3.78
C PRO A 45 4.22 13.37 4.72
N ARG A 46 4.28 12.95 5.97
CA ARG A 46 3.41 13.47 7.03
C ARG A 46 4.10 14.67 7.65
N ASN A 47 3.35 15.75 7.85
CA ASN A 47 3.88 16.89 8.59
C ASN A 47 4.25 16.39 10.00
N PRO A 48 5.53 16.43 10.40
CA PRO A 48 5.92 15.95 11.71
C PRO A 48 5.19 16.77 12.76
N ARG A 49 4.40 16.11 13.61
CA ARG A 49 3.75 16.76 14.77
C ARG A 49 4.73 17.02 15.92
N GLY A 50 6.00 16.65 15.75
CA GLY A 50 7.05 16.85 16.74
C GLY A 50 7.77 18.17 16.55
N THR A 51 8.33 18.69 17.65
CA THR A 51 9.21 19.86 17.62
C THR A 51 10.45 19.54 16.77
N VAL A 52 10.60 20.20 15.63
CA VAL A 52 11.83 20.12 14.83
C VAL A 52 12.91 20.86 15.62
N ALA A 53 13.83 20.12 16.23
CA ALA A 53 14.99 20.71 16.90
C ALA A 53 15.94 21.25 15.82
N PRO A 54 16.26 22.56 15.82
CA PRO A 54 17.26 23.10 14.90
C PRO A 54 18.64 22.53 15.23
N PHE A 55 19.41 22.20 14.20
CA PHE A 55 20.82 21.81 14.35
C PHE A 55 21.61 23.02 14.87
N GLN A 56 22.02 22.98 16.13
CA GLN A 56 22.95 23.98 16.66
C GLN A 56 24.39 23.54 16.36
N ARG A 57 25.05 24.27 15.47
CA ARG A 57 26.50 24.15 15.28
C ARG A 57 27.16 24.71 16.55
N ARG A 58 27.98 23.89 17.23
CA ARG A 58 28.79 24.35 18.37
C ARG A 58 29.68 25.51 17.88
N ALA A 59 29.58 26.64 18.59
CA ALA A 59 30.50 27.78 18.47
C ALA A 59 31.72 27.52 19.34
#